data_AF-A0A0P9YGB8-F1
#
_entry.id   AF-A0A0P9YGB8-F1
#
_cell.length_a   1.000
_cell.length_b   1.000
_cell.length_c   1.000
_cell.angle_alpha   90.00
_cell.angle_beta   90.00
_cell.angle_gamma   90.00
#
_symmetry.space_group_name_H-M   'P 1'
#
loop_
_entity.id
_entity.type
_entity.pdbx_description
1 polymer ?
#
loop_
_entity_poly.entity_id
_entity_poly.type
_entity_poly.pdbx_seq_one_letter_code
_entity_poly.pdbx_strand_id
1 'polypeptide(L)'
;MSPWLTVVGIGEDGYKGLGKNARHALLHADQVFGGPRQLALLPPCIRAERRAWPSPFSLNPVLEQRGAEICVLASGDPMLFGVGASLARVVAIDEMRILPAPSSYSLAAARLGWPLQEVVTLSVVARPVAALNAHFHHGVRLLVL
;
A
#
# COMPACT_ATOMS: atom_id res chain seq x y z
N MET A 1 -10.30 12.82 -17.77
CA MET A 1 -11.26 11.96 -17.04
C MET A 1 -10.70 11.75 -15.64
N SER A 2 -11.54 11.65 -14.61
CA SER A 2 -11.06 11.35 -13.26
C SER A 2 -10.65 9.87 -13.16
N PRO A 3 -9.58 9.53 -12.42
CA PRO A 3 -9.15 8.14 -12.27
C PRO A 3 -10.22 7.33 -11.56
N TRP A 4 -10.57 6.16 -12.10
CA TRP A 4 -11.61 5.29 -11.54
C TRP A 4 -11.09 4.50 -10.34
N LEU A 5 -9.78 4.27 -10.26
CA LEU A 5 -9.13 3.49 -9.22
C LEU A 5 -8.28 4.39 -8.30
N THR A 6 -8.51 4.34 -6.99
CA THR A 6 -7.63 4.96 -5.99
C THR A 6 -7.01 3.90 -5.08
N VAL A 7 -5.67 3.83 -5.03
CA VAL A 7 -4.94 2.96 -4.11
C VAL A 7 -4.52 3.77 -2.89
N VAL A 8 -4.98 3.37 -1.71
CA VAL A 8 -4.80 4.08 -0.44
C VAL A 8 -3.90 3.27 0.48
N GLY A 9 -2.74 3.84 0.80
CA GLY A 9 -1.89 3.36 1.87
C GLY A 9 -2.56 3.58 3.23
N ILE A 10 -2.58 2.53 4.06
CA ILE A 10 -3.12 2.59 5.43
C ILE A 10 -2.13 1.93 6.39
N GLY A 11 -1.84 2.63 7.49
CA GLY A 11 -1.01 2.14 8.59
C GLY A 11 -1.84 1.55 9.74
N GLU A 12 -1.16 1.16 10.81
CA GLU A 12 -1.81 0.60 12.02
C GLU A 12 -2.72 1.60 12.74
N ASP A 13 -2.48 2.91 12.57
CA ASP A 13 -3.36 3.98 13.06
C ASP A 13 -4.74 3.99 12.35
N GLY A 14 -4.91 3.13 11.33
CA GLY A 14 -6.14 2.90 10.60
C GLY A 14 -6.68 4.16 9.94
N TYR A 15 -7.99 4.26 9.84
CA TYR A 15 -8.66 5.39 9.21
C TYR A 15 -8.33 6.75 9.87
N LYS A 16 -8.02 6.77 11.16
CA LYS A 16 -7.66 7.99 11.89
C LYS A 16 -6.32 8.56 11.43
N GLY A 17 -5.39 7.72 10.98
CA GLY A 17 -4.11 8.14 10.40
C GLY A 17 -4.20 8.69 8.97
N LEU A 18 -5.34 8.52 8.30
CA LEU A 18 -5.48 8.92 6.89
C LEU A 18 -5.65 10.45 6.74
N GLY A 19 -5.00 11.01 5.73
CA GLY A 19 -5.19 12.41 5.31
C GLY A 19 -6.52 12.65 4.60
N LYS A 20 -6.87 13.93 4.39
CA LYS A 20 -8.16 14.35 3.81
C LYS A 20 -8.47 13.68 2.46
N ASN A 21 -7.49 13.61 1.56
CA ASN A 21 -7.68 13.03 0.22
C ASN A 21 -8.02 11.53 0.27
N ALA A 22 -7.35 10.77 1.15
CA ALA A 22 -7.61 9.34 1.33
C ALA A 22 -8.99 9.08 1.94
N ARG A 23 -9.36 9.87 2.96
CA ARG A 23 -10.69 9.81 3.56
C ARG A 23 -11.79 10.14 2.55
N HIS A 24 -11.58 11.17 1.73
CA HIS A 24 -12.52 11.56 0.68
C HIS A 24 -12.70 10.44 -0.35
N ALA A 25 -11.60 9.88 -0.86
CA ALA A 25 -11.68 8.75 -1.80
C ALA A 25 -12.46 7.56 -1.22
N LEU A 26 -12.21 7.20 0.04
CA LEU A 26 -12.92 6.10 0.70
C LEU A 26 -14.41 6.40 0.94
N LEU A 27 -14.80 7.66 1.17
CA LEU A 27 -16.19 8.06 1.38
C LEU A 27 -17.02 8.04 0.09
N HIS A 28 -16.37 8.26 -1.05
CA HIS A 28 -17.02 8.33 -2.36
C HIS A 28 -16.95 7.03 -3.15
N ALA A 29 -16.04 6.12 -2.78
CA ALA A 29 -15.92 4.82 -3.45
C ALA A 29 -17.20 3.98 -3.33
N ASP A 30 -17.56 3.32 -4.42
CA ASP A 30 -18.62 2.31 -4.47
C ASP A 30 -18.18 1.05 -3.69
N GLN A 31 -16.92 0.66 -3.86
CA GLN A 31 -16.33 -0.53 -3.25
C GLN A 31 -14.90 -0.27 -2.76
N VAL A 32 -14.54 -0.94 -1.66
CA VAL A 32 -13.20 -0.93 -1.11
C VAL A 32 -12.65 -2.35 -1.05
N PHE A 33 -11.57 -2.59 -1.78
CA PHE A 33 -10.82 -3.84 -1.76
C PHE A 33 -9.67 -3.78 -0.75
N GLY A 34 -9.35 -4.89 -0.11
CA GLY A 34 -8.23 -4.95 0.83
C GLY A 34 -8.07 -6.29 1.52
N GLY A 35 -6.99 -6.43 2.29
CA GLY A 35 -6.86 -7.54 3.22
C GLY A 35 -7.88 -7.43 4.36
N PRO A 36 -8.38 -8.55 4.94
CA PRO A 36 -9.38 -8.51 6.02
C PRO A 36 -9.00 -7.57 7.18
N ARG A 37 -7.72 -7.58 7.56
CA ARG A 37 -7.17 -6.70 8.61
C ARG A 37 -7.29 -5.21 8.25
N GLN A 38 -7.02 -4.84 7.00
CA GLN A 38 -7.11 -3.45 6.53
C GLN A 38 -8.57 -2.99 6.46
N LEU A 39 -9.46 -3.84 5.94
CA LEU A 39 -10.89 -3.56 5.85
C LEU A 39 -11.52 -3.37 7.24
N ALA A 40 -11.02 -4.08 8.26
CA ALA A 40 -11.45 -3.91 9.65
C ALA A 40 -11.07 -2.55 10.25
N LEU A 41 -10.08 -1.85 9.69
CA LEU A 41 -9.68 -0.50 10.14
C LEU A 41 -10.63 0.60 9.64
N LEU A 42 -11.57 0.27 8.74
CA LEU A 42 -12.53 1.23 8.20
C LEU A 42 -13.71 1.42 9.15
N PRO A 43 -14.05 2.67 9.52
CA PRO A 43 -15.17 2.97 10.40
C PRO A 43 -16.52 2.72 9.71
N PRO A 44 -17.63 2.64 10.47
CA PRO A 44 -18.97 2.45 9.91
C PRO A 44 -19.45 3.57 8.98
N CYS A 45 -18.85 4.76 9.02
CA CYS A 45 -19.21 5.85 8.10
C CYS A 45 -18.77 5.61 6.66
N ILE A 46 -17.84 4.68 6.41
CA ILE A 46 -17.51 4.20 5.06
C ILE A 46 -18.58 3.22 4.64
N ARG A 47 -19.47 3.69 3.75
CA ARG A 47 -20.62 2.93 3.23
C ARG A 47 -20.27 2.04 2.04
N ALA A 48 -19.08 2.21 1.46
CA ALA A 48 -18.58 1.40 0.37
C ALA A 48 -18.63 -0.09 0.71
N GLU A 49 -18.95 -0.93 -0.28
CA GLU A 49 -18.93 -2.37 -0.10
C GLU A 49 -17.50 -2.86 0.15
N ARG A 50 -17.29 -3.62 1.23
CA ARG A 50 -15.96 -4.13 1.61
C ARG A 50 -15.73 -5.48 0.93
N ARG A 51 -14.74 -5.54 0.04
CA ARG A 51 -14.39 -6.74 -0.73
C ARG A 51 -13.02 -7.25 -0.30
N ALA A 52 -12.98 -8.40 0.37
CA ALA A 52 -11.70 -9.04 0.68
C ALA A 52 -11.02 -9.55 -0.60
N TRP A 53 -9.68 -9.53 -0.62
CA TRP A 53 -8.94 -10.22 -1.68
C TRP A 53 -9.28 -11.72 -1.71
N PRO A 54 -9.37 -12.33 -2.91
CA PRO A 54 -9.58 -13.76 -3.01
C PRO A 54 -8.35 -14.53 -2.52
N SER A 55 -8.58 -15.81 -2.19
CA SER A 55 -7.54 -16.80 -1.95
C SER A 55 -7.72 -17.93 -2.96
N PRO A 56 -6.79 -18.16 -3.90
CA PRO A 56 -5.50 -17.46 -4.07
C PRO A 56 -5.66 -15.99 -4.53
N PHE A 57 -4.64 -15.18 -4.25
CA PHE A 57 -4.63 -13.75 -4.59
C PHE A 57 -4.77 -13.50 -6.09
N SER A 58 -5.63 -12.55 -6.47
CA SER A 58 -5.82 -12.10 -7.85
C SER A 58 -6.27 -10.63 -7.89
N LEU A 59 -5.84 -9.92 -8.93
CA LEU A 59 -6.25 -8.54 -9.22
C LEU A 59 -7.57 -8.46 -10.01
N ASN A 60 -8.00 -9.57 -10.63
CA ASN A 60 -9.16 -9.58 -11.54
C ASN A 60 -10.43 -8.96 -10.92
N PRO A 61 -10.78 -9.22 -9.65
CA PRO A 61 -11.98 -8.62 -9.06
C PRO A 61 -11.97 -7.09 -9.06
N VAL A 62 -10.79 -6.45 -9.03
CA VAL A 62 -10.65 -4.99 -9.15
C VAL A 62 -10.69 -4.55 -10.61
N LEU A 63 -10.00 -5.28 -11.50
CA LEU A 63 -9.92 -4.94 -12.92
C LEU A 63 -11.29 -4.99 -13.62
N GLU A 64 -12.16 -5.91 -13.17
CA GLU A 64 -13.54 -6.05 -13.65
C GLU A 64 -14.45 -4.86 -13.26
N GLN A 65 -14.03 -4.00 -12.33
CA GLN A 65 -14.79 -2.82 -11.89
C GLN A 65 -14.40 -1.54 -12.65
N ARG A 66 -13.62 -1.65 -13.73
CA ARG A 66 -13.21 -0.50 -14.53
C ARG A 66 -14.45 0.31 -14.98
N GLY A 67 -14.49 1.59 -14.61
CA GLY A 67 -15.63 2.48 -14.87
C GLY A 67 -16.46 2.84 -13.62
N ALA A 68 -16.25 2.15 -12.49
CA ALA A 68 -16.79 2.52 -11.18
C ALA A 68 -15.75 3.26 -10.32
N GLU A 69 -16.17 3.93 -9.23
CA GLU A 69 -15.24 4.58 -8.30
C GLU A 69 -14.77 3.57 -7.25
N ILE A 70 -13.55 3.05 -7.41
CA ILE A 70 -13.02 1.96 -6.60
C ILE A 70 -11.85 2.42 -5.74
N CYS A 71 -11.83 1.97 -4.50
CA CYS A 71 -10.68 2.09 -3.62
C CYS A 71 -10.01 0.74 -3.35
N VAL A 72 -8.69 0.73 -3.28
CA VAL A 72 -7.89 -0.43 -2.85
C VAL A 72 -7.05 -0.02 -1.65
N LEU A 73 -7.13 -0.74 -0.54
CA LEU A 73 -6.26 -0.56 0.62
C LEU A 73 -4.94 -1.32 0.42
N ALA A 74 -3.84 -0.66 0.76
CA ALA A 74 -2.50 -1.23 0.82
C ALA A 74 -1.86 -0.95 2.18
N SER A 75 -1.02 -1.86 2.69
CA SER A 75 -0.36 -1.66 3.98
C SER A 75 0.82 -0.70 3.79
N GLY A 76 0.88 0.39 4.55
CA GLY A 76 1.96 1.38 4.41
C GLY A 76 1.97 2.02 3.02
N ASP A 77 3.13 2.00 2.34
CA ASP A 77 3.27 2.57 1.00
C ASP A 77 2.81 1.58 -0.09
N PRO A 78 1.77 1.89 -0.88
CA PRO A 78 1.29 1.02 -1.96
C PRO A 78 2.35 0.63 -3.00
N MET A 79 3.40 1.45 -3.16
CA MET A 79 4.45 1.27 -4.17
C MET A 79 5.69 0.53 -3.65
N LEU A 80 5.76 0.23 -2.35
CA LEU A 80 6.88 -0.51 -1.76
C LEU A 80 6.52 -2.00 -1.59
N PHE A 81 6.81 -2.81 -2.61
CA PHE A 81 6.42 -4.24 -2.67
C PHE A 81 4.91 -4.48 -2.46
N GLY A 82 4.08 -3.45 -2.64
CA GLY A 82 2.65 -3.46 -2.37
C GLY A 82 1.79 -3.74 -3.60
N VAL A 83 0.48 -3.82 -3.36
CA VAL A 83 -0.51 -4.04 -4.42
C VAL A 83 -0.58 -2.90 -5.44
N GLY A 84 -0.23 -1.66 -5.05
CA GLY A 84 -0.16 -0.53 -5.96
C GLY A 84 0.87 -0.75 -7.07
N ALA A 85 2.04 -1.30 -6.73
CA ALA A 85 3.06 -1.67 -7.72
C ALA A 85 2.59 -2.80 -8.66
N SER A 86 1.78 -3.73 -8.16
CA SER A 86 1.18 -4.79 -8.99
C SER A 86 0.08 -4.26 -9.92
N LEU A 87 -0.77 -3.35 -9.45
CA LEU A 87 -1.80 -2.69 -10.25
C LEU A 87 -1.18 -1.79 -11.32
N ALA A 88 -0.12 -1.04 -11.01
CA ALA A 88 0.59 -0.16 -11.95
C ALA A 88 1.20 -0.90 -13.16
N ARG A 89 1.36 -2.23 -13.10
CA ARG A 89 1.80 -3.05 -14.23
C ARG A 89 0.69 -3.34 -15.25
N VAL A 90 -0.58 -3.18 -14.86
CA VAL A 90 -1.75 -3.58 -15.66
C VAL A 90 -2.82 -2.50 -15.77
N VAL A 91 -2.71 -1.42 -15.01
CA VAL A 91 -3.57 -0.22 -15.08
C VAL A 91 -2.69 1.00 -15.33
N ALA A 92 -3.07 1.80 -16.33
CA ALA A 92 -2.34 3.01 -16.67
C ALA A 92 -2.46 4.08 -15.57
N ILE A 93 -1.43 4.90 -15.39
CA ILE A 93 -1.35 5.86 -14.28
C ILE A 93 -2.34 7.02 -14.41
N ASP A 94 -2.83 7.31 -15.61
CA ASP A 94 -3.90 8.27 -15.85
C ASP A 94 -5.29 7.76 -15.43
N GLU A 95 -5.43 6.44 -15.30
CA GLU A 95 -6.64 5.77 -14.80
C GLU A 95 -6.60 5.50 -13.29
N MET A 96 -5.44 5.68 -12.65
CA MET A 96 -5.20 5.31 -11.26
C MET A 96 -4.56 6.45 -10.45
N ARG A 97 -5.07 6.65 -9.24
CA ARG A 97 -4.45 7.55 -8.25
C ARG A 97 -3.84 6.74 -7.11
N ILE A 98 -2.64 7.14 -6.66
CA ILE A 98 -1.97 6.51 -5.52
C ILE A 98 -1.84 7.53 -4.38
N LEU A 99 -2.34 7.15 -3.20
CA LEU A 99 -2.28 7.94 -1.97
C LEU A 99 -1.40 7.20 -0.95
N PRO A 100 -0.13 7.59 -0.77
CA PRO A 100 0.80 6.85 0.06
C PRO A 100 0.53 7.06 1.55
N ALA A 101 0.97 6.08 2.36
CA ALA A 101 1.21 6.21 3.79
C ALA A 101 2.68 5.86 4.10
N PRO A 102 3.22 6.21 5.27
CA PRO A 102 4.60 5.86 5.63
C PRO A 102 4.87 4.36 5.46
N SER A 103 5.94 4.02 4.75
CA SER A 103 6.38 2.65 4.58
C SER A 103 6.97 2.08 5.87
N SER A 104 7.10 0.75 5.97
CA SER A 104 7.81 0.11 7.08
C SER A 104 9.26 0.59 7.20
N TYR A 105 9.95 0.88 6.09
CA TYR A 105 11.27 1.50 6.13
C TYR A 105 11.26 2.90 6.73
N SER A 106 10.33 3.76 6.28
CA SER A 106 10.17 5.11 6.83
C SER A 106 9.88 5.06 8.33
N LEU A 107 9.02 4.14 8.75
CA LEU A 107 8.64 3.94 10.15
C LEU A 107 9.77 3.39 11.02
N ALA A 108 10.61 2.51 10.49
CA ALA A 108 11.78 1.98 11.20
C ALA A 108 12.90 3.03 11.30
N ALA A 109 13.19 3.71 10.19
CA ALA A 109 14.15 4.81 10.13
C ALA A 109 13.81 5.93 11.12
N ALA A 110 12.54 6.35 11.19
CA ALA A 110 12.06 7.35 12.14
C ALA A 110 12.24 6.90 13.60
N ARG A 111 11.98 5.62 13.91
CA ARG A 111 12.17 5.07 15.27
C ARG A 111 13.64 4.98 15.69
N LEU A 112 14.52 4.69 14.74
CA LEU A 112 15.95 4.53 14.98
C LEU A 112 16.73 5.85 14.88
N GLY A 113 16.07 6.94 14.45
CA GLY A 113 16.74 8.21 14.17
C GLY A 113 17.72 8.11 13.00
N TRP A 114 17.47 7.22 12.04
CA TRP A 114 18.34 7.00 10.89
C TRP A 114 17.81 7.77 9.67
N PRO A 115 18.62 8.63 9.03
CA PRO A 115 18.23 9.25 7.76
C PRO A 115 18.05 8.16 6.71
N LEU A 116 16.86 8.04 6.11
CA LEU A 116 16.55 6.89 5.23
C LEU A 116 17.47 6.83 4.00
N GLN A 117 17.94 7.97 3.50
CA GLN A 117 18.91 8.04 2.41
C GLN A 117 20.32 7.52 2.77
N GLU A 118 20.63 7.31 4.05
CA GLU A 118 21.89 6.72 4.54
C GLU A 118 21.73 5.24 4.91
N VAL A 119 20.54 4.67 4.71
CA VAL A 119 20.20 3.30 5.10
C VAL A 119 20.02 2.45 3.86
N VAL A 120 20.65 1.28 3.84
CA VAL A 120 20.44 0.30 2.78
C VAL A 120 19.14 -0.47 3.07
N THR A 121 18.16 -0.31 2.19
CA THR A 121 16.84 -0.97 2.29
C THR A 121 16.79 -2.22 1.41
N LEU A 122 16.49 -3.39 1.97
CA LEU A 122 16.50 -4.68 1.26
C LEU A 122 15.24 -5.49 1.54
N SER A 123 14.59 -6.03 0.52
CA SER A 123 13.49 -6.98 0.73
C SER A 123 13.93 -8.42 0.49
N VAL A 124 13.70 -9.27 1.47
CA VAL A 124 13.82 -10.74 1.40
C VAL A 124 12.50 -11.42 1.04
N VAL A 125 11.39 -10.68 0.99
CA VAL A 125 10.14 -11.12 0.36
C VAL A 125 10.28 -11.13 -1.17
N ALA A 126 10.95 -10.14 -1.73
CA ALA A 126 11.13 -10.01 -3.18
C ALA A 126 12.42 -10.66 -3.71
N ARG A 127 13.36 -11.03 -2.84
CA ARG A 127 14.69 -11.55 -3.22
C ARG A 127 15.15 -12.64 -2.24
N PRO A 128 16.04 -13.56 -2.66
CA PRO A 128 16.60 -14.55 -1.75
C PRO A 128 17.39 -13.90 -0.61
N VAL A 129 17.35 -14.50 0.58
CA VAL A 129 18.12 -14.05 1.77
C VAL A 129 19.62 -13.93 1.49
N ALA A 130 20.18 -14.78 0.61
CA ALA A 130 21.58 -14.72 0.22
C ALA A 130 22.00 -13.37 -0.41
N ALA A 131 21.05 -12.59 -0.93
CA ALA A 131 21.32 -11.25 -1.45
C ALA A 131 21.85 -10.28 -0.37
N LEU A 132 21.60 -10.55 0.91
CA LEU A 132 22.12 -9.76 2.03
C LEU A 132 23.65 -9.78 2.12
N ASN A 133 24.29 -10.86 1.65
CA ASN A 133 25.75 -11.03 1.77
C ASN A 133 26.54 -9.92 1.08
N ALA A 134 25.99 -9.31 0.02
CA ALA A 134 26.63 -8.20 -0.68
C ALA A 134 26.64 -6.88 0.12
N HIS A 135 25.86 -6.80 1.20
CA HIS A 135 25.62 -5.55 1.95
C HIS A 135 26.19 -5.57 3.36
N PHE A 136 26.71 -6.70 3.84
CA PHE A 136 27.35 -6.77 5.16
C PHE A 136 28.77 -6.23 5.11
N HIS A 137 28.93 -4.99 5.55
CA HIS A 137 30.23 -4.39 5.85
C HIS A 137 30.14 -3.52 7.10
N HIS A 138 31.30 -3.17 7.66
CA HIS A 138 31.38 -2.42 8.90
C HIS A 138 30.72 -1.04 8.76
N GLY A 139 29.92 -0.65 9.76
CA GLY A 139 29.29 0.68 9.86
C GLY A 139 27.99 0.87 9.06
N VAL A 140 27.53 -0.13 8.31
CA VAL A 140 26.31 -0.02 7.49
C VAL A 140 25.05 -0.15 8.34
N ARG A 141 24.07 0.69 8.04
CA ARG A 141 22.69 0.55 8.53
C ARG A 141 21.86 -0.16 7.48
N LEU A 142 21.26 -1.28 7.88
CA LEU A 142 20.38 -2.09 7.02
C LEU A 142 18.98 -2.10 7.62
N LEU A 143 17.99 -1.92 6.75
CA LEU A 143 16.61 -2.29 7.07
C LEU A 143 16.19 -3.39 6.10
N VAL A 144 15.68 -4.49 6.64
CA VAL A 144 15.34 -5.69 5.87
C VAL A 144 13.86 -6.04 6.07
N LEU A 145 13.14 -6.29 4.96
CA LEU A 145 11.71 -6.65 4.93
C LEU A 145 11.45 -8.01 4.28
#